data_AF-A0A6M3IUA5-F1
#
_entry.id   AF-A0A6M3IUA5-F1
#
_cell.length_a   1.000
_cell.length_b   1.000
_cell.length_c   1.000
_cell.angle_alpha   90.00
_cell.angle_beta   90.00
_cell.angle_gamma   90.00
#
_symmetry.space_group_name_H-M   'P 1'
#
loop_
_entity.id
_entity.type
_entity.pdbx_description
1 polymer ?
#
loop_
_entity_poly.entity_id
_entity_poly.type
_entity_poly.pdbx_seq_one_letter_code
_entity_poly.pdbx_strand_id
1 'polypeptide(L)'
;MRTAGMFNGTGATVYLCIGFVPDYVTCHNLEGTQIIRLDWNRGMRRAAEVVDGVIYTAADVQAAACTVGTGISPYYGKGKVLSSDDVGTTTYAEGVYLKRDDWDYRYVSTEKSPGDGATVTIDTWTLDTASAFTGHFNGDVTGTYIGEGSEIIIDGRRYSILALTASQGVSADEVTLDMAAPSGVVEYIGGMYDYKPMVAGEVAKDGFKIINTTLNVNNALIWFEAGTYDR
;
A
#
# COMPACT_ATOMS: atom_id res chain seq x y z
N MET A 1 -20.01 -0.38 0.85
CA MET A 1 -18.74 -0.57 0.13
C MET A 1 -17.63 -0.59 1.15
N ARG A 2 -16.60 -1.43 0.93
CA ARG A 2 -15.44 -1.54 1.82
C ARG A 2 -14.19 -1.73 0.97
N THR A 3 -13.10 -1.11 1.38
CA THR A 3 -11.77 -1.30 0.79
C THR A 3 -10.74 -1.30 1.91
N ALA A 4 -9.63 -1.98 1.67
CA ALA A 4 -8.46 -1.95 2.52
C ALA A 4 -7.20 -1.92 1.65
N GLY A 5 -6.07 -1.69 2.28
CA GLY A 5 -4.77 -1.88 1.63
C GLY A 5 -3.64 -1.26 2.42
N MET A 6 -2.44 -1.46 1.90
CA MET A 6 -1.20 -0.92 2.42
C MET A 6 -0.63 0.16 1.50
N PHE A 7 0.06 1.12 2.10
CA PHE A 7 0.83 2.13 1.39
C PHE A 7 2.07 2.52 2.20
N ASN A 8 3.06 3.08 1.51
CA ASN A 8 4.23 3.64 2.16
C ASN A 8 3.91 5.01 2.76
N GLY A 9 4.19 5.18 4.04
CA GLY A 9 3.97 6.44 4.70
C GLY A 9 4.93 7.52 4.21
N THR A 10 4.48 8.77 4.20
CA THR A 10 5.19 9.89 3.56
C THR A 10 5.65 10.99 4.51
N GLY A 11 5.25 10.95 5.79
CA GLY A 11 5.50 12.04 6.73
C GLY A 11 4.73 13.33 6.40
N ALA A 12 3.79 13.29 5.46
CA ALA A 12 3.02 14.43 4.97
C ALA A 12 1.51 14.14 5.00
N THR A 13 0.68 15.10 4.60
CA THR A 13 -0.74 14.80 4.35
C THR A 13 -0.85 13.91 3.12
N VAL A 14 -1.50 12.75 3.26
CA VAL A 14 -1.73 11.81 2.16
C VAL A 14 -3.23 11.69 1.85
N TYR A 15 -3.55 11.55 0.57
CA TYR A 15 -4.90 11.53 0.01
C TYR A 15 -5.15 10.16 -0.64
N LEU A 16 -6.04 9.36 -0.06
CA LEU A 16 -6.40 8.04 -0.54
C LEU A 16 -7.64 8.15 -1.44
N CYS A 17 -7.44 8.11 -2.75
CA CYS A 17 -8.46 8.33 -3.77
C CYS A 17 -9.22 7.03 -4.11
N ILE A 18 -10.00 6.52 -3.15
CA ILE A 18 -10.64 5.19 -3.19
C ILE A 18 -11.95 5.12 -4.01
N GLY A 19 -12.41 6.24 -4.58
CA GLY A 19 -13.61 6.27 -5.43
C GLY A 19 -14.92 6.61 -4.72
N PHE A 20 -14.91 6.74 -3.39
CA PHE A 20 -16.07 7.11 -2.58
C PHE A 20 -15.62 7.76 -1.28
N VAL A 21 -16.47 8.60 -0.68
CA VAL A 21 -16.22 9.15 0.66
C VAL A 21 -16.66 8.13 1.71
N PRO A 22 -15.75 7.63 2.58
CA PRO A 22 -16.11 6.63 3.57
C PRO A 22 -16.90 7.21 4.75
N ASP A 23 -17.70 6.35 5.38
CA ASP A 23 -18.35 6.62 6.66
C ASP A 23 -17.49 6.25 7.86
N TYR A 24 -16.49 5.37 7.67
CA TYR A 24 -15.49 5.03 8.68
C TYR A 24 -14.13 4.78 8.03
N VAL A 25 -13.07 5.07 8.77
CA VAL A 25 -11.70 4.76 8.39
C VAL A 25 -10.95 4.32 9.64
N THR A 26 -10.21 3.22 9.53
CA THR A 26 -9.22 2.79 10.52
C THR A 26 -7.88 2.69 9.83
N CYS A 27 -6.83 3.23 10.43
CA CYS A 27 -5.47 3.18 9.89
C CYS A 27 -4.49 2.73 10.97
N HIS A 28 -3.46 1.98 10.57
CA HIS A 28 -2.44 1.42 11.46
C HIS A 28 -1.06 1.69 10.87
N ASN A 29 -0.16 2.20 11.70
CA ASN A 29 1.27 2.14 11.40
C ASN A 29 1.83 0.80 11.92
N LEU A 30 2.37 -0.02 11.01
CA LEU A 30 2.84 -1.38 11.29
C LEU A 30 4.34 -1.48 11.59
N GLU A 31 5.12 -0.43 11.28
CA GLU A 31 6.59 -0.45 11.34
C GLU A 31 7.20 0.63 12.24
N GLY A 32 6.38 1.55 12.74
CA GLY A 32 6.82 2.59 13.65
C GLY A 32 7.41 2.03 14.95
N THR A 33 8.27 2.82 15.61
CA THR A 33 8.78 2.51 16.96
C THR A 33 7.66 2.31 17.99
N GLN A 34 6.46 2.80 17.69
CA GLN A 34 5.22 2.47 18.37
C GLN A 34 4.18 2.09 17.33
N ILE A 35 3.45 1.00 17.56
CA ILE A 35 2.24 0.69 16.80
C ILE A 35 1.20 1.75 17.18
N ILE A 36 0.73 2.46 16.16
CA ILE A 36 -0.26 3.52 16.30
C ILE A 36 -1.46 3.14 15.45
N ARG A 37 -2.66 3.27 16.03
CA ARG A 37 -3.93 3.14 15.33
C ARG A 37 -4.67 4.47 15.36
N LEU A 38 -5.31 4.84 14.25
CA LEU A 38 -6.18 6.01 14.16
C LEU A 38 -7.53 5.58 13.60
N ASP A 39 -8.59 5.80 14.37
CA ASP A 39 -9.96 5.52 13.98
C ASP A 39 -10.74 6.82 13.73
N TRP A 40 -11.54 6.82 12.68
CA TRP A 40 -12.44 7.92 12.36
C TRP A 40 -13.78 7.39 11.87
N ASN A 41 -14.87 8.10 12.18
CA ASN A 41 -16.16 7.85 11.56
C ASN A 41 -16.98 9.13 11.34
N ARG A 42 -18.00 9.05 10.46
CA ARG A 42 -18.90 10.15 10.11
C ARG A 42 -19.62 10.76 11.32
N GLY A 43 -19.84 9.94 12.35
CA GLY A 43 -20.49 10.34 13.60
C GLY A 43 -19.64 11.33 14.39
N MET A 44 -18.30 11.17 14.39
CA MET A 44 -17.37 12.13 15.01
C MET A 44 -17.51 13.53 14.42
N ARG A 45 -17.85 13.64 13.13
CA ARG A 45 -18.14 14.93 12.48
C ARG A 45 -19.54 15.48 12.81
N ARG A 46 -20.51 14.62 13.13
CA ARG A 46 -21.90 14.99 13.42
C ARG A 46 -22.17 15.30 14.89
N ALA A 47 -21.46 14.65 15.81
CA ALA A 47 -21.84 14.61 17.23
C ALA A 47 -21.43 15.86 18.02
N ALA A 48 -20.31 16.50 17.70
CA ALA A 48 -19.91 17.82 18.18
C ALA A 48 -18.55 18.13 17.56
N GLU A 49 -18.28 19.40 17.29
CA GLU A 49 -17.00 19.91 16.82
C GLU A 49 -15.81 19.35 17.64
N VAL A 50 -14.63 19.25 17.00
CA VAL A 50 -13.28 19.16 17.60
C VAL A 50 -12.47 17.90 17.21
N VAL A 51 -13.04 16.80 16.70
CA VAL A 51 -12.27 15.54 16.57
C VAL A 51 -12.19 14.92 15.16
N ASP A 52 -11.00 14.93 14.56
CA ASP A 52 -10.68 14.28 13.27
C ASP A 52 -10.25 12.81 13.45
N GLY A 53 -10.67 12.17 14.53
CA GLY A 53 -10.38 10.76 14.82
C GLY A 53 -9.81 10.56 16.22
N VAL A 54 -9.66 9.29 16.59
CA VAL A 54 -9.15 8.86 17.89
C VAL A 54 -7.90 8.04 17.65
N ILE A 55 -6.78 8.51 18.21
CA ILE A 55 -5.49 7.84 18.13
C ILE A 55 -5.31 6.95 19.35
N TYR A 56 -4.79 5.75 19.11
CA TYR A 56 -4.39 4.76 20.10
C TYR A 56 -2.90 4.52 19.89
N THR A 57 -2.12 4.62 20.96
CA THR A 57 -0.69 4.32 20.93
C THR A 57 -0.41 3.11 21.79
N ALA A 58 0.61 2.32 21.46
CA ALA A 58 0.97 1.17 22.28
C ALA A 58 1.50 1.55 23.68
N ALA A 59 2.00 2.77 23.86
CA ALA A 59 2.55 3.26 25.13
C ALA A 59 1.46 3.74 26.10
N ASP A 60 0.43 4.40 25.58
CA ASP A 60 -0.70 4.88 26.36
C ASP A 60 -1.92 4.01 26.09
N VAL A 61 -2.38 3.26 27.08
CA VAL A 61 -3.67 2.52 27.06
C VAL A 61 -4.89 3.47 26.87
N GLN A 62 -4.64 4.77 26.67
CA GLN A 62 -5.64 5.81 26.54
C GLN A 62 -5.77 6.29 25.10
N ALA A 63 -7.03 6.29 24.65
CA ALA A 63 -7.47 6.92 23.43
C ALA A 63 -7.32 8.46 23.54
N ALA A 64 -6.65 9.09 22.57
CA ALA A 64 -6.58 10.54 22.49
C ALA A 64 -7.35 11.06 21.26
N ALA A 65 -8.11 12.14 21.45
CA ALA A 65 -8.83 12.78 20.37
C ALA A 65 -7.88 13.64 19.50
N CYS A 66 -7.85 13.41 18.20
CA CYS A 66 -7.14 14.27 17.25
C CYS A 66 -7.93 15.56 17.04
N THR A 67 -7.33 16.73 17.28
CA THR A 67 -7.99 18.01 16.99
C THR A 67 -8.32 18.14 15.49
N VAL A 68 -9.34 18.93 15.14
CA VAL A 68 -9.69 19.21 13.74
C VAL A 68 -8.46 19.67 12.96
N GLY A 69 -8.27 19.09 11.78
CA GLY A 69 -7.12 19.34 10.91
C GLY A 69 -5.89 18.50 11.25
N THR A 70 -5.94 17.55 12.20
CA THR A 70 -4.77 16.75 12.61
C THR A 70 -4.95 15.24 12.49
N GLY A 71 -6.14 14.77 12.13
CA GLY A 71 -6.48 13.35 12.02
C GLY A 71 -6.82 12.93 10.59
N ILE A 72 -7.91 12.18 10.46
CA ILE A 72 -8.52 11.77 9.19
C ILE A 72 -9.65 12.74 8.85
N SER A 73 -9.75 13.11 7.59
CA SER A 73 -10.90 13.87 7.09
C SER A 73 -11.38 13.32 5.75
N PRO A 74 -12.69 13.44 5.43
CA PRO A 74 -13.20 13.20 4.10
C PRO A 74 -12.47 14.02 3.03
N TYR A 75 -12.19 13.39 1.89
CA TYR A 75 -11.65 14.04 0.71
C TYR A 75 -12.66 13.95 -0.44
N TYR A 76 -13.15 15.11 -0.88
CA TYR A 76 -14.03 15.22 -2.03
C TYR A 76 -13.15 15.62 -3.21
N GLY A 77 -12.68 14.63 -3.96
CA GLY A 77 -11.79 14.85 -5.11
C GLY A 77 -12.45 15.71 -6.18
N LYS A 78 -13.78 15.65 -6.31
CA LYS A 78 -14.61 16.51 -7.18
C LYS A 78 -14.11 16.61 -8.63
N GLY A 79 -13.42 15.58 -9.13
CA GLY A 79 -12.88 15.59 -10.48
C GLY A 79 -11.67 16.52 -10.67
N LYS A 80 -10.95 16.89 -9.59
CA LYS A 80 -9.70 17.65 -9.68
C LYS A 80 -8.69 16.88 -10.54
N VAL A 81 -8.24 17.51 -11.63
CA VAL A 81 -7.07 17.04 -12.38
C VAL A 81 -5.83 17.49 -11.64
N LEU A 82 -4.96 16.55 -11.29
CA LEU A 82 -3.74 16.83 -10.53
C LEU A 82 -2.71 17.55 -11.40
N SER A 83 -2.13 18.64 -10.89
CA SER A 83 -0.97 19.29 -11.49
C SER A 83 0.34 18.57 -11.09
N SER A 84 1.46 18.98 -11.67
CA SER A 84 2.80 18.57 -11.20
C SER A 84 3.02 18.94 -9.74
N ASP A 85 2.53 20.11 -9.32
CA ASP A 85 2.71 20.63 -7.98
C ASP A 85 1.87 19.87 -6.95
N ASP A 86 0.71 19.33 -7.38
CA ASP A 86 -0.15 18.54 -6.51
C ASP A 86 0.46 17.18 -6.16
N VAL A 87 1.08 16.51 -7.13
CA VAL A 87 1.65 15.17 -6.93
C VAL A 87 3.02 15.21 -6.26
N GLY A 88 3.80 16.27 -6.51
CA GLY A 88 5.15 16.46 -5.97
C GLY A 88 6.16 15.49 -6.57
N THR A 89 6.09 14.22 -6.15
CA THR A 89 6.90 13.11 -6.65
C THR A 89 6.00 12.03 -7.24
N THR A 90 6.47 11.42 -8.33
CA THR A 90 5.82 10.27 -8.97
C THR A 90 6.60 8.98 -8.75
N THR A 91 7.69 9.03 -7.99
CA THR A 91 8.47 7.84 -7.60
C THR A 91 7.55 6.91 -6.81
N TYR A 92 7.60 5.62 -7.13
CA TYR A 92 6.82 4.61 -6.42
C TYR A 92 7.06 4.74 -4.91
N ALA A 93 6.00 4.55 -4.12
CA ALA A 93 6.02 4.69 -2.66
C ALA A 93 6.21 6.11 -2.08
N GLU A 94 6.40 7.18 -2.87
CA GLU A 94 6.70 8.52 -2.30
C GLU A 94 5.58 9.57 -2.44
N GLY A 95 4.50 9.24 -3.16
CA GLY A 95 3.45 10.21 -3.53
C GLY A 95 2.44 10.54 -2.43
N VAL A 96 1.89 11.75 -2.48
CA VAL A 96 0.85 12.23 -1.53
C VAL A 96 -0.58 11.99 -2.01
N TYR A 97 -0.80 11.81 -3.32
CA TYR A 97 -2.08 11.34 -3.87
C TYR A 97 -1.93 9.89 -4.28
N LEU A 98 -2.77 9.02 -3.72
CA LEU A 98 -2.67 7.58 -3.89
C LEU A 98 -3.93 7.01 -4.53
N LYS A 99 -3.74 6.06 -5.44
CA LYS A 99 -4.78 5.23 -6.06
C LYS A 99 -4.43 3.75 -5.90
N ARG A 100 -5.42 2.87 -6.03
CA ARG A 100 -5.20 1.42 -6.05
C ARG A 100 -4.17 1.05 -7.11
N ASP A 101 -3.25 0.15 -6.75
CA ASP A 101 -2.30 -0.45 -7.65
C ASP A 101 -2.74 -1.88 -8.01
N ASP A 102 -3.32 -2.02 -9.20
CA ASP A 102 -3.76 -3.32 -9.74
C ASP A 102 -2.84 -3.76 -10.90
N TRP A 103 -1.58 -3.31 -10.89
CA TRP A 103 -0.65 -3.56 -11.98
C TRP A 103 0.18 -4.82 -11.76
N ASP A 104 0.34 -5.61 -12.83
CA ASP A 104 1.24 -6.76 -12.86
C ASP A 104 2.63 -6.33 -13.34
N TYR A 105 3.61 -6.34 -12.42
CA TYR A 105 4.97 -5.83 -12.62
C TYR A 105 5.98 -6.89 -13.09
N ARG A 106 5.57 -8.15 -13.30
CA ARG A 106 6.48 -9.26 -13.68
C ARG A 106 7.20 -9.10 -15.01
N TYR A 107 6.66 -8.24 -15.87
CA TYR A 107 7.11 -8.10 -17.25
C TYR A 107 8.41 -7.33 -17.36
N VAL A 108 9.11 -7.52 -18.48
CA VAL A 108 10.21 -6.63 -18.84
C VAL A 108 9.67 -5.24 -19.15
N SER A 109 10.33 -4.19 -18.65
CA SER A 109 9.87 -2.79 -18.82
C SER A 109 9.58 -2.40 -20.29
N THR A 110 10.34 -2.96 -21.24
CA THR A 110 10.15 -2.74 -22.68
C THR A 110 8.94 -3.46 -23.26
N GLU A 111 8.48 -4.55 -22.63
CA GLU A 111 7.29 -5.29 -23.04
C GLU A 111 6.03 -4.65 -22.45
N LYS A 112 6.11 -4.23 -21.18
CA LYS A 112 5.02 -3.60 -20.46
C LYS A 112 5.57 -2.64 -19.41
N SER A 113 5.42 -1.35 -19.65
CA SER A 113 5.85 -0.30 -18.72
C SER A 113 4.70 0.13 -17.81
N PRO A 114 4.91 0.20 -16.48
CA PRO A 114 6.11 -0.20 -15.74
C PRO A 114 6.25 -1.74 -15.56
N GLY A 115 7.47 -2.27 -15.55
CA GLY A 115 7.75 -3.69 -15.31
C GLY A 115 9.14 -3.88 -14.74
N ASP A 116 9.31 -4.84 -13.84
CA ASP A 116 10.53 -5.06 -13.04
C ASP A 116 11.37 -6.23 -13.49
N GLY A 117 10.88 -7.06 -14.41
CA GLY A 117 11.69 -8.10 -15.05
C GLY A 117 12.86 -7.48 -15.80
N ALA A 118 14.09 -7.91 -15.52
CA ALA A 118 15.28 -7.30 -16.11
C ALA A 118 15.44 -7.65 -17.59
N THR A 119 15.47 -8.95 -17.89
CA THR A 119 15.71 -9.49 -19.24
C THR A 119 14.66 -10.49 -19.69
N VAL A 120 13.89 -11.04 -18.75
CA VAL A 120 12.79 -11.97 -18.99
C VAL A 120 11.59 -11.58 -18.14
N THR A 121 10.40 -11.95 -18.59
CA THR A 121 9.20 -11.90 -17.75
C THR A 121 9.33 -12.95 -16.65
N ILE A 122 9.04 -12.55 -15.41
CA ILE A 122 9.00 -13.46 -14.25
C ILE A 122 7.73 -14.30 -14.35
N ASP A 123 7.85 -15.53 -14.82
CA ASP A 123 6.71 -16.43 -15.08
C ASP A 123 6.87 -17.80 -14.43
N THR A 124 7.99 -18.06 -13.76
CA THR A 124 8.29 -19.33 -13.13
C THR A 124 8.76 -19.13 -11.69
N TRP A 125 8.18 -19.90 -10.77
CA TRP A 125 8.59 -20.00 -9.38
C TRP A 125 9.19 -21.38 -9.12
N THR A 126 10.36 -21.41 -8.50
CA THR A 126 10.99 -22.64 -8.03
C THR A 126 11.05 -22.62 -6.51
N LEU A 127 10.39 -23.58 -5.86
CA LEU A 127 10.54 -23.82 -4.43
C LEU A 127 11.87 -24.53 -4.17
N ASP A 128 12.73 -23.93 -3.35
CA ASP A 128 14.01 -24.49 -2.96
C ASP A 128 13.89 -25.19 -1.59
N THR A 129 13.40 -24.46 -0.57
CA THR A 129 13.32 -24.97 0.81
C THR A 129 11.92 -24.79 1.39
N ALA A 130 11.12 -25.86 1.34
CA ALA A 130 9.74 -25.86 1.82
C ALA A 130 9.57 -25.47 3.31
N SER A 131 10.54 -25.79 4.17
CA SER A 131 10.48 -25.45 5.60
C SER A 131 10.80 -23.98 5.90
N ALA A 132 11.49 -23.30 4.97
CA ALA A 132 11.83 -21.88 5.08
C ALA A 132 10.92 -21.01 4.20
N PHE A 133 10.06 -21.62 3.38
CA PHE A 133 9.20 -20.94 2.39
C PHE A 133 10.01 -20.15 1.36
N THR A 134 11.24 -20.60 1.10
CA THR A 134 12.19 -19.93 0.22
C THR A 134 12.27 -20.59 -1.15
N GLY A 135 12.55 -19.77 -2.15
CA GLY A 135 12.67 -20.17 -3.55
C GLY A 135 13.27 -19.06 -4.39
N HIS A 136 13.10 -19.17 -5.71
CA HIS A 136 13.58 -18.19 -6.68
C HIS A 136 12.71 -18.10 -7.93
N PHE A 137 12.88 -17.01 -8.67
CA PHE A 137 12.29 -16.74 -9.98
C PHE A 137 13.20 -17.19 -11.12
N ASN A 138 12.67 -17.26 -12.34
CA ASN A 138 13.47 -17.52 -13.54
C ASN A 138 14.26 -16.31 -14.08
N GLY A 139 14.17 -15.14 -13.44
CA GLY A 139 14.86 -13.93 -13.88
C GLY A 139 14.95 -12.88 -12.80
N ASP A 140 15.84 -11.92 -13.03
CA ASP A 140 16.10 -10.83 -12.09
C ASP A 140 14.92 -9.84 -12.02
N VAL A 141 14.55 -9.49 -10.79
CA VAL A 141 13.85 -8.26 -10.44
C VAL A 141 14.89 -7.13 -10.41
N THR A 142 14.70 -6.03 -11.13
CA THR A 142 15.68 -4.91 -11.15
C THR A 142 15.09 -3.53 -10.91
N GLY A 143 13.77 -3.41 -10.85
CA GLY A 143 13.12 -2.14 -10.54
C GLY A 143 12.75 -2.02 -9.06
N THR A 144 11.77 -1.16 -8.80
CA THR A 144 11.41 -0.72 -7.44
C THR A 144 9.96 -1.04 -7.09
N TYR A 145 9.26 -1.82 -7.91
CA TYR A 145 7.84 -2.12 -7.70
C TYR A 145 7.67 -3.45 -6.96
N ILE A 146 8.43 -4.48 -7.31
CA ILE A 146 8.40 -5.82 -6.71
C ILE A 146 9.39 -5.88 -5.53
N GLY A 147 8.92 -6.38 -4.40
CA GLY A 147 9.71 -6.55 -3.17
C GLY A 147 8.87 -7.09 -2.02
N GLU A 148 9.33 -6.90 -0.79
CA GLU A 148 8.57 -7.23 0.41
C GLU A 148 7.18 -6.56 0.40
N GLY A 149 6.14 -7.32 0.78
CA GLY A 149 4.74 -6.89 0.76
C GLY A 149 4.02 -7.14 -0.57
N SER A 150 4.74 -7.48 -1.65
CA SER A 150 4.12 -7.73 -2.95
C SER A 150 3.26 -8.99 -2.94
N GLU A 151 2.04 -8.89 -3.47
CA GLU A 151 1.20 -10.05 -3.76
C GLU A 151 1.76 -10.82 -4.96
N ILE A 152 1.84 -12.14 -4.86
CA ILE A 152 2.19 -13.04 -5.96
C ILE A 152 1.14 -14.13 -6.12
N ILE A 153 0.79 -14.44 -7.36
CA ILE A 153 -0.11 -15.56 -7.71
C ILE A 153 0.70 -16.65 -8.41
N ILE A 154 0.69 -17.85 -7.83
CA ILE A 154 1.34 -19.04 -8.37
C ILE A 154 0.28 -20.12 -8.54
N ASP A 155 0.08 -20.60 -9.78
CA ASP A 155 -0.94 -21.59 -10.15
C ASP A 155 -2.33 -21.29 -9.54
N GLY A 156 -2.80 -20.05 -9.66
CA GLY A 156 -4.09 -19.58 -9.15
C GLY A 156 -4.18 -19.34 -7.65
N ARG A 157 -3.11 -19.58 -6.88
CA ARG A 157 -3.08 -19.33 -5.42
C ARG A 157 -2.28 -18.07 -5.09
N ARG A 158 -2.84 -17.25 -4.19
CA ARG A 158 -2.23 -16.00 -3.69
C ARG A 158 -1.27 -16.29 -2.54
N TYR A 159 -0.14 -15.58 -2.56
CA TYR A 159 0.91 -15.53 -1.56
C TYR A 159 1.40 -14.09 -1.40
N SER A 160 2.21 -13.83 -0.38
CA SER A 160 2.89 -12.54 -0.18
C SER A 160 4.41 -12.74 -0.10
N ILE A 161 5.17 -11.87 -0.75
CA ILE A 161 6.63 -11.85 -0.62
C ILE A 161 6.99 -11.23 0.74
N LEU A 162 7.66 -11.98 1.60
CA LEU A 162 8.16 -11.52 2.89
C LEU A 162 9.61 -11.05 2.84
N ALA A 163 10.39 -11.52 1.86
CA ALA A 163 11.75 -11.05 1.67
C ALA A 163 12.23 -11.29 0.24
N LEU A 164 13.08 -10.38 -0.24
CA LEU A 164 13.83 -10.48 -1.50
C LEU A 164 15.31 -10.18 -1.20
N THR A 165 16.05 -11.18 -0.73
CA THR A 165 17.30 -11.01 0.05
C THR A 165 18.55 -10.63 -0.76
N ALA A 166 18.48 -10.62 -2.09
CA ALA A 166 19.60 -10.18 -2.95
C ALA A 166 19.18 -9.14 -4.00
N SER A 167 18.00 -8.53 -3.86
CA SER A 167 17.42 -7.56 -4.81
C SER A 167 17.22 -8.07 -6.23
N GLN A 168 17.41 -9.36 -6.52
CA GLN A 168 17.29 -9.95 -7.86
C GLN A 168 16.32 -11.13 -7.89
N GLY A 169 16.35 -12.02 -6.90
CA GLY A 169 15.36 -13.10 -6.76
C GLY A 169 15.55 -14.26 -7.72
N VAL A 170 16.73 -14.39 -8.35
CA VAL A 170 17.02 -15.42 -9.36
C VAL A 170 17.85 -16.57 -8.79
N SER A 171 18.61 -16.33 -7.72
CA SER A 171 19.44 -17.37 -7.09
C SER A 171 18.63 -18.12 -6.04
N ALA A 172 19.07 -19.34 -5.73
CA ALA A 172 18.41 -20.19 -4.75
C ALA A 172 18.18 -19.48 -3.40
N ASP A 173 17.00 -19.70 -2.83
CA ASP A 173 16.54 -19.16 -1.55
C ASP A 173 16.55 -17.62 -1.42
N GLU A 174 16.53 -16.87 -2.53
CA GLU A 174 16.51 -15.40 -2.51
C GLU A 174 15.14 -14.77 -2.27
N VAL A 175 14.06 -15.53 -2.45
CA VAL A 175 12.69 -15.06 -2.26
C VAL A 175 12.04 -15.87 -1.15
N THR A 176 11.51 -15.20 -0.13
CA THR A 176 10.73 -15.82 0.94
C THR A 176 9.26 -15.46 0.78
N LEU A 177 8.37 -16.45 0.81
CA LEU A 177 6.91 -16.25 0.80
C LEU A 177 6.32 -16.41 2.22
N ASP A 178 5.10 -15.94 2.41
CA ASP A 178 4.34 -16.06 3.66
C ASP A 178 3.98 -17.52 4.03
N MET A 179 3.99 -18.41 3.04
CA MET A 179 3.85 -19.84 3.21
C MET A 179 4.48 -20.60 2.03
N ALA A 180 4.74 -21.90 2.22
CA ALA A 180 5.27 -22.74 1.16
C ALA A 180 4.37 -22.73 -0.10
N ALA A 181 4.92 -22.30 -1.22
CA ALA A 181 4.32 -22.43 -2.56
C ALA A 181 5.06 -23.51 -3.34
N PRO A 182 4.39 -24.59 -3.82
CA PRO A 182 5.01 -25.53 -4.76
C PRO A 182 5.55 -24.80 -5.99
N SER A 183 6.62 -25.32 -6.60
CA SER A 183 7.12 -24.80 -7.88
C SER A 183 6.01 -24.81 -8.93
N GLY A 184 5.91 -23.74 -9.72
CA GLY A 184 4.75 -23.52 -10.58
C GLY A 184 4.87 -22.28 -11.46
N VAL A 185 3.77 -21.95 -12.13
CA VAL A 185 3.69 -20.79 -13.01
C VAL A 185 3.33 -19.56 -12.19
N VAL A 186 4.11 -18.49 -12.35
CA VAL A 186 3.76 -17.18 -11.81
C VAL A 186 2.79 -16.52 -12.77
N GLU A 187 1.62 -16.15 -12.27
CA GLU A 187 0.52 -15.56 -13.04
C GLU A 187 0.38 -14.05 -12.79
N TYR A 188 0.91 -13.56 -11.67
CA TYR A 188 0.83 -12.15 -11.27
C TYR A 188 1.87 -11.85 -10.18
N ILE A 189 2.54 -10.69 -10.26
CA ILE A 189 3.24 -10.06 -9.13
C ILE A 189 2.82 -8.59 -9.09
N GLY A 190 2.18 -8.20 -7.99
CA GLY A 190 1.78 -6.83 -7.70
C GLY A 190 2.95 -5.99 -7.18
N GLY A 191 2.68 -4.73 -6.89
CA GLY A 191 3.66 -3.88 -6.23
C GLY A 191 3.76 -4.17 -4.72
N MET A 192 4.83 -3.70 -4.07
CA MET A 192 5.04 -3.78 -2.61
C MET A 192 3.87 -3.21 -1.79
N TYR A 193 3.13 -2.28 -2.38
CA TYR A 193 1.99 -1.61 -1.76
C TYR A 193 0.73 -1.76 -2.62
N ASP A 194 -0.41 -1.92 -1.97
CA ASP A 194 -1.73 -1.93 -2.61
C ASP A 194 -2.11 -0.61 -3.28
N TYR A 195 -1.45 0.48 -2.90
CA TYR A 195 -1.71 1.83 -3.39
C TYR A 195 -0.43 2.49 -3.87
N LYS A 196 -0.52 3.13 -5.04
CA LYS A 196 0.59 3.82 -5.68
C LYS A 196 0.31 5.31 -5.91
N PRO A 197 1.38 6.11 -6.08
CA PRO A 197 1.26 7.51 -6.45
C PRO A 197 0.43 7.71 -7.71
N MET A 198 -0.44 8.72 -7.66
CA MET A 198 -1.06 9.30 -8.83
C MET A 198 -0.07 10.23 -9.52
N VAL A 199 -0.20 10.39 -10.83
CA VAL A 199 0.66 11.28 -11.63
C VAL A 199 -0.09 12.51 -12.10
N ALA A 200 0.65 13.55 -12.49
CA ALA A 200 0.06 14.76 -13.06
C ALA A 200 -0.81 14.42 -14.29
N GLY A 201 -1.97 15.07 -14.40
CA GLY A 201 -2.98 14.82 -15.42
C GLY A 201 -4.03 13.78 -15.02
N GLU A 202 -3.84 13.03 -13.94
CA GLU A 202 -4.86 12.12 -13.43
C GLU A 202 -5.95 12.85 -12.64
N VAL A 203 -7.15 12.28 -12.66
CA VAL A 203 -8.31 12.82 -11.95
C VAL A 203 -8.40 12.19 -10.55
N ALA A 204 -8.19 13.00 -9.52
CA ALA A 204 -8.35 12.59 -8.13
C ALA A 204 -9.81 12.23 -7.84
N LYS A 205 -10.01 10.99 -7.38
CA LYS A 205 -11.32 10.47 -6.99
C LYS A 205 -11.65 10.86 -5.54
N ASP A 206 -12.92 10.76 -5.18
CA ASP A 206 -13.36 10.89 -3.80
C ASP A 206 -12.71 9.83 -2.90
N GLY A 207 -12.59 10.14 -1.61
CA GLY A 207 -11.89 9.32 -0.65
C GLY A 207 -11.75 9.97 0.72
N PHE A 208 -10.57 9.81 1.31
CA PHE A 208 -10.20 10.43 2.58
C PHE A 208 -8.76 10.91 2.54
N LYS A 209 -8.39 11.78 3.47
CA LYS A 209 -7.01 12.19 3.70
C LYS A 209 -6.59 11.90 5.12
N ILE A 210 -5.32 11.54 5.30
CA ILE A 210 -4.67 11.38 6.60
C ILE A 210 -3.73 12.56 6.76
N ILE A 211 -3.99 13.40 7.75
CA ILE A 211 -3.18 14.58 8.08
C ILE A 211 -2.18 14.24 9.21
N ASN A 212 -2.47 13.21 10.00
CA ASN A 212 -1.66 12.81 11.13
C ASN A 212 -0.32 12.20 10.67
N THR A 213 0.76 12.97 10.75
CA THR A 213 2.11 12.53 10.35
C THR A 213 2.79 11.64 11.38
N THR A 214 2.27 11.57 12.62
CA THR A 214 2.71 10.61 13.63
C THR A 214 2.25 9.19 13.30
N LEU A 215 1.07 9.05 12.70
CA LEU A 215 0.61 7.80 12.12
C LEU A 215 1.28 7.59 10.75
N ASN A 216 1.16 8.56 9.83
CA ASN A 216 1.72 8.51 8.48
C ASN A 216 3.22 8.83 8.47
N VAL A 217 4.02 8.04 9.18
CA VAL A 217 5.47 8.23 9.29
C VAL A 217 6.14 7.93 7.95
N ASN A 218 7.13 8.73 7.57
CA ASN A 218 7.87 8.51 6.34
C ASN A 218 8.56 7.12 6.32
N ASN A 219 8.39 6.39 5.22
CA ASN A 219 8.93 5.04 5.00
C ASN A 219 8.39 3.95 5.95
N ALA A 220 7.23 4.17 6.58
CA ALA A 220 6.57 3.14 7.38
C ALA A 220 5.42 2.51 6.61
N LEU A 221 5.25 1.20 6.72
CA LEU A 221 4.09 0.48 6.19
C LEU A 221 2.82 0.89 6.94
N ILE A 222 1.91 1.54 6.22
CA ILE A 222 0.62 1.96 6.75
C ILE A 222 -0.48 1.09 6.16
N TRP A 223 -1.21 0.40 7.03
CA TRP A 223 -2.42 -0.32 6.65
C TRP A 223 -3.65 0.54 6.91
N PHE A 224 -4.67 0.41 6.07
CA PHE A 224 -5.97 1.00 6.35
C PHE A 224 -7.13 0.12 5.94
N GLU A 225 -8.28 0.42 6.53
CA GLU A 225 -9.59 -0.03 6.11
C GLU A 225 -10.55 1.16 6.08
N ALA A 226 -11.35 1.25 5.03
CA ALA A 226 -12.37 2.28 4.87
C ALA A 226 -13.67 1.71 4.29
N GLY A 227 -14.82 2.22 4.72
CA GLY A 227 -16.10 1.76 4.20
C GLY A 227 -17.29 2.64 4.52
N THR A 228 -18.46 2.27 3.99
CA THR A 228 -19.76 2.93 4.22
C THR A 228 -20.66 2.05 5.08
N TYR A 229 -21.50 2.62 5.95
CA TYR A 229 -22.44 1.85 6.78
C TYR A 229 -23.64 1.32 6.00
N ASP A 230 -24.08 2.08 4.99
CA ASP A 230 -25.42 1.91 4.42
C ASP A 230 -25.44 1.00 3.17
N ARG A 231 -24.33 0.33 2.83
CA ARG A 231 -24.20 -0.58 1.68
C ARG A 231 -23.11 -1.62 1.86
#